data_AF-A0A7C6F5D5-F1
#
_entry.id   AF-A0A7C6F5D5-F1
#
_cell.length_a   1.000
_cell.length_b   1.000
_cell.length_c   1.000
_cell.angle_alpha   90.00
_cell.angle_beta   90.00
_cell.angle_gamma   90.00
#
_symmetry.space_group_name_H-M   'P 1'
#
loop_
_entity.id
_entity.type
_entity.pdbx_description
1 polymer ?
#
loop_
_entity_poly.entity_id
_entity_poly.type
_entity_poly.pdbx_seq_one_letter_code
_entity_poly.pdbx_strand_id
1 'polypeptide(L)'
;AEAIKDVFQEYVQEHGLAEIAEIFGRGVKIEVGDMLPSAYYAERLKRVPPAWEKAFEINVSQDAAVRASCVEFILAGLYVTDRISRAEYRGKIVYEIS
;
A
#
# COMPACT_ATOMS: atom_id res chain seq x y z
N ALA A 1 11.32 -4.09 -9.97
CA ALA A 1 9.91 -3.64 -10.12
C ALA A 1 9.08 -4.68 -10.87
N GLU A 2 9.61 -5.27 -11.95
CA GLU A 2 8.90 -6.25 -12.81
C GLU A 2 8.35 -7.46 -12.04
N ALA A 3 9.15 -8.10 -11.18
CA ALA A 3 8.69 -9.21 -10.35
C ALA A 3 7.55 -8.84 -9.37
N ILE A 4 7.51 -7.60 -8.86
CA ILE A 4 6.41 -7.15 -8.00
C ILE A 4 5.15 -6.94 -8.84
N LYS A 5 5.30 -6.41 -10.06
CA LYS A 5 4.18 -6.18 -10.98
C LYS A 5 3.51 -7.49 -11.37
N ASP A 6 4.28 -8.51 -11.74
CA ASP A 6 3.75 -9.81 -12.16
C ASP A 6 3.01 -10.50 -11.02
N VAL A 7 3.63 -10.56 -9.83
CA VAL A 7 2.99 -11.13 -8.62
C VAL A 7 1.75 -10.32 -8.23
N PHE A 8 1.81 -8.98 -8.32
CA PHE A 8 0.67 -8.14 -8.00
C PHE A 8 -0.50 -8.36 -8.96
N GLN A 9 -0.24 -8.48 -10.26
CA GLN A 9 -1.27 -8.77 -11.25
C GLN A 9 -1.84 -10.19 -11.12
N GLU A 10 -1.05 -11.15 -10.67
CA GLU A 10 -1.48 -12.52 -10.41
C GLU A 10 -2.33 -12.65 -9.14
N TYR A 11 -1.94 -11.97 -8.06
CA TYR A 11 -2.57 -12.12 -6.74
C TYR A 11 -3.67 -11.09 -6.45
N VAL A 12 -3.66 -9.93 -7.11
CA VAL A 12 -4.56 -8.81 -6.78
C VAL A 12 -5.48 -8.50 -7.95
N GLN A 13 -6.77 -8.82 -7.77
CA GLN A 13 -7.80 -8.43 -8.72
C GLN A 13 -7.87 -6.90 -8.83
N GLU A 14 -8.03 -6.39 -10.05
CA GLU A 14 -8.09 -4.94 -10.31
C GLU A 14 -9.26 -4.24 -9.60
N HIS A 15 -10.29 -5.00 -9.22
CA HIS A 15 -11.41 -4.50 -8.45
C HIS A 15 -10.95 -3.91 -7.11
N GLY A 16 -11.29 -2.64 -6.85
CA GLY A 16 -10.90 -1.90 -5.65
C GLY A 16 -9.59 -1.11 -5.77
N LEU A 17 -8.74 -1.36 -6.77
CA LEU A 17 -7.49 -0.60 -6.94
C LEU A 17 -7.73 0.86 -7.34
N ALA A 18 -8.75 1.11 -8.15
CA ALA A 18 -9.15 2.46 -8.55
C ALA A 18 -9.60 3.31 -7.35
N GLU A 19 -10.37 2.72 -6.43
CA GLU A 19 -10.83 3.39 -5.22
C GLU A 19 -9.65 3.79 -4.31
N ILE A 20 -8.66 2.89 -4.18
CA ILE A 20 -7.44 3.20 -3.42
C ILE A 20 -6.71 4.38 -4.08
N ALA A 21 -6.51 4.35 -5.40
CA ALA A 21 -5.84 5.43 -6.13
C ALA A 21 -6.58 6.78 -6.02
N GLU A 22 -7.92 6.78 -6.08
CA GLU A 22 -8.72 8.00 -5.88
C GLU A 22 -8.50 8.65 -4.51
N ILE A 23 -8.31 7.86 -3.46
CA ILE A 23 -8.01 8.40 -2.12
C ILE A 23 -6.68 9.15 -2.12
N PHE A 24 -5.64 8.62 -2.78
CA PHE A 24 -4.38 9.33 -2.97
C PHE A 24 -4.56 10.60 -3.82
N GLY A 25 -5.44 10.55 -4.82
CA GLY A 25 -5.77 11.70 -5.68
C GLY A 25 -6.40 12.88 -4.93
N ARG A 26 -6.96 12.63 -3.74
CA ARG A 26 -7.47 13.67 -2.83
C ARG A 26 -6.39 14.29 -1.93
N GLY A 27 -5.11 13.99 -2.18
CA GLY A 27 -3.97 14.53 -1.44
C GLY A 27 -3.61 13.74 -0.17
N VAL A 28 -4.11 12.50 -0.04
CA VAL A 28 -3.69 11.60 1.04
C VAL A 28 -2.25 11.16 0.78
N LYS A 29 -1.42 11.20 1.84
CA LYS A 29 -0.03 10.74 1.83
C LYS A 29 0.15 9.65 2.88
N ILE A 30 0.83 8.57 2.49
CA ILE A 30 1.14 7.46 3.39
C ILE A 30 2.67 7.28 3.44
N GLU A 31 3.22 7.38 4.64
CA GLU A 31 4.63 7.10 4.93
C GLU A 31 4.76 5.67 5.47
N VAL A 32 5.68 4.91 4.88
CA VAL A 32 6.05 3.54 5.25
C VAL A 32 7.58 3.41 5.32
N GLY A 33 8.10 2.36 5.97
CA GLY A 33 9.53 2.03 5.97
C GLY A 33 10.03 1.38 7.26
N ASP A 34 11.27 0.91 7.23
CA ASP A 34 11.88 0.04 8.27
C ASP A 34 11.92 0.65 9.68
N MET A 35 11.97 1.99 9.77
CA MET A 35 11.96 2.70 11.05
C MET A 35 10.55 2.95 11.59
N LEU A 36 9.51 2.56 10.86
CA LEU A 36 8.13 2.74 11.28
C LEU A 36 7.62 1.47 11.97
N PRO A 37 7.28 1.51 13.26
CA PRO A 37 6.76 0.32 13.93
C PRO A 37 5.42 -0.09 13.29
N SER A 38 5.26 -1.39 13.02
CA SER A 38 4.09 -1.97 12.36
C SER A 38 2.76 -1.60 13.02
N ALA A 39 2.75 -1.41 14.35
CA ALA A 39 1.58 -0.94 15.09
C ALA A 39 1.03 0.41 14.59
N TYR A 40 1.89 1.29 14.05
CA TYR A 40 1.49 2.57 13.49
C TYR A 40 0.98 2.49 12.04
N TYR A 41 1.14 1.36 11.35
CA TYR A 41 0.54 1.16 10.03
C TYR A 41 -0.98 1.10 10.14
N ALA A 42 -1.49 0.35 11.11
CA ALA A 42 -2.94 0.22 11.34
C ALA A 42 -3.61 1.60 11.52
N GLU A 43 -2.99 2.50 12.27
CA GLU A 43 -3.51 3.86 12.48
C GLU A 43 -3.45 4.73 11.22
N ARG A 44 -2.35 4.68 10.45
CA ARG A 44 -2.24 5.46 9.21
C ARG A 44 -3.19 4.97 8.13
N LEU A 45 -3.41 3.66 8.06
CA LEU A 45 -4.25 3.03 7.05
C LEU A 45 -5.74 3.19 7.31
N LYS A 46 -6.16 3.66 8.49
CA LYS A 46 -7.51 4.20 8.69
C LYS A 46 -7.85 5.31 7.69
N ARG A 47 -6.85 5.98 7.11
CA ARG A 47 -7.03 7.01 6.08
C ARG A 47 -7.23 6.45 4.67
N VAL A 48 -6.93 5.16 4.47
CA VAL A 48 -7.13 4.44 3.21
C VAL A 48 -7.76 3.07 3.50
N PRO A 49 -9.00 3.01 4.03
CA PRO A 49 -9.65 1.75 4.39
C PRO A 49 -9.64 0.68 3.29
N PRO A 50 -9.85 1.02 2.00
CA PRO A 50 -9.83 0.00 0.94
C PRO A 50 -8.47 -0.70 0.79
N ALA A 51 -7.34 -0.03 1.05
CA ALA A 51 -6.02 -0.66 1.01
C ALA A 51 -5.83 -1.66 2.16
N TRP A 52 -6.43 -1.39 3.32
CA TRP A 52 -6.40 -2.25 4.50
C TRP A 52 -7.26 -3.50 4.32
N GLU A 53 -8.43 -3.35 3.72
CA GLU A 53 -9.35 -4.45 3.38
C GLU A 53 -8.73 -5.34 2.30
N LYS A 54 -8.17 -4.73 1.25
CA LYS A 54 -7.49 -5.47 0.18
C LYS A 54 -6.27 -6.24 0.69
N ALA A 55 -5.54 -5.71 1.67
CA ALA A 55 -4.44 -6.43 2.31
C ALA A 55 -4.93 -7.69 3.06
N PHE A 56 -6.14 -7.65 3.61
CA PHE A 56 -6.75 -8.78 4.31
C PHE A 56 -7.21 -9.88 3.33
N GLU A 57 -7.66 -9.50 2.12
CA GLU A 57 -7.98 -10.47 1.05
C GLU A 57 -6.74 -11.28 0.63
N ILE A 58 -5.56 -10.67 0.63
CA ILE A 58 -4.29 -11.32 0.29
C ILE A 58 -3.83 -12.24 1.42
N ASN A 59 -4.01 -11.82 2.68
CA ASN A 59 -3.63 -12.61 3.85
C ASN A 59 -4.55 -12.30 5.04
N VAL A 60 -5.27 -13.33 5.51
CA VAL A 60 -6.21 -13.24 6.63
C VAL A 60 -5.55 -13.12 8.00
N SER A 61 -4.21 -13.09 8.05
CA SER A 61 -3.46 -12.92 9.30
C SER A 61 -3.81 -11.60 9.98
N GLN A 62 -4.02 -11.67 11.30
CA GLN A 62 -4.23 -10.51 12.16
C GLN A 62 -2.92 -9.96 12.75
N ASP A 63 -1.77 -10.61 12.48
CA ASP A 63 -0.47 -10.14 12.94
C ASP A 63 -0.12 -8.79 12.29
N ALA A 64 0.22 -7.80 13.12
CA ALA A 64 0.43 -6.44 12.66
C ALA A 64 1.60 -6.30 11.67
N ALA A 65 2.66 -7.12 11.81
CA ALA A 65 3.79 -7.09 10.90
C ALA A 65 3.45 -7.72 9.55
N VAL A 66 2.73 -8.86 9.55
CA VAL A 66 2.23 -9.48 8.32
C VAL A 66 1.30 -8.51 7.58
N ARG A 67 0.41 -7.83 8.31
CA ARG A 67 -0.51 -6.84 7.73
C ARG A 67 0.20 -5.63 7.15
N ALA A 68 1.21 -5.10 7.84
CA ALA A 68 2.02 -4.00 7.31
C ALA A 68 2.69 -4.41 5.98
N SER A 69 3.24 -5.63 5.92
CA SER A 69 3.86 -6.17 4.70
C SER A 69 2.87 -6.31 3.53
N CYS A 70 1.66 -6.85 3.77
CA CYS A 70 0.63 -6.94 2.73
C CYS A 70 0.19 -5.57 2.20
N VAL A 71 0.14 -4.55 3.07
CA VAL A 71 -0.17 -3.18 2.66
C VAL A 71 0.95 -2.60 1.82
N GLU A 72 2.21 -2.76 2.25
CA GLU A 72 3.35 -2.32 1.46
C GLU A 72 3.37 -2.96 0.08
N PHE A 73 3.02 -4.24 -0.01
CA PHE A 73 2.85 -4.94 -1.27
C PHE A 73 1.78 -4.28 -2.16
N ILE A 74 0.64 -3.87 -1.60
CA ILE A 74 -0.41 -3.16 -2.36
C ILE A 74 0.06 -1.79 -2.82
N LEU A 75 0.69 -1.01 -1.95
CA LEU A 75 1.20 0.32 -2.29
C LEU A 75 2.30 0.23 -3.37
N ALA A 76 3.19 -0.76 -3.25
CA ALA A 76 4.17 -1.07 -4.27
C ALA A 76 3.50 -1.47 -5.59
N GLY A 77 2.46 -2.30 -5.55
CA GLY A 77 1.64 -2.71 -6.70
C GLY A 77 1.00 -1.52 -7.43
N LEU A 78 0.37 -0.63 -6.69
CA LEU A 78 -0.23 0.61 -7.21
C LEU A 78 0.83 1.51 -7.87
N TYR A 79 2.03 1.59 -7.28
CA TYR A 79 3.14 2.35 -7.86
C TYR A 79 3.66 1.72 -9.15
N VAL A 80 3.94 0.41 -9.18
CA VAL A 80 4.47 -0.27 -10.39
C VAL A 80 3.43 -0.43 -11.52
N THR A 81 2.18 -0.08 -11.23
CA THR A 81 1.08 0.00 -12.22
C THR A 81 0.68 1.44 -12.51
N ASP A 82 1.53 2.42 -12.18
CA ASP A 82 1.38 3.84 -12.49
C ASP A 82 0.10 4.50 -11.95
N ARG A 83 -0.45 3.96 -10.85
CA ARG A 83 -1.67 4.50 -10.20
C ARG A 83 -1.37 5.53 -9.13
N ILE A 84 -0.20 5.45 -8.49
CA ILE A 84 0.30 6.39 -7.48
C ILE A 84 1.80 6.63 -7.66
N SER A 85 2.30 7.72 -7.09
CA SER A 85 3.72 8.08 -7.04
C SER A 85 4.40 7.57 -5.77
N ARG A 86 5.72 7.36 -5.85
CA ARG A 86 6.58 6.95 -4.73
C ARG A 86 7.77 7.90 -4.64
N ALA A 87 8.02 8.43 -3.44
CA ALA A 87 9.21 9.21 -3.11
C ALA A 87 9.95 8.56 -1.93
N GLU A 88 11.27 8.74 -1.86
CA GLU A 88 12.09 8.18 -0.78
C GLU A 88 12.88 9.30 -0.09
N TYR A 89 12.71 9.41 1.24
CA TYR A 89 13.32 10.44 2.06
C TYR A 89 13.97 9.82 3.30
N ARG A 90 15.31 9.81 3.36
CA ARG A 90 16.08 9.36 4.54
C ARG A 90 15.64 7.97 5.07
N GLY A 91 15.46 7.00 4.16
CA GLY A 91 15.04 5.63 4.51
C GLY A 91 13.54 5.46 4.75
N LYS A 92 12.74 6.50 4.50
CA LYS A 92 11.27 6.44 4.52
C LYS A 92 10.74 6.49 3.10
N ILE A 93 9.74 5.68 2.82
CA ILE A 93 9.03 5.67 1.56
C ILE A 93 7.71 6.41 1.76
N VAL A 94 7.41 7.35 0.87
CA VAL A 94 6.16 8.10 0.86
C VAL A 94 5.43 7.79 -0.43
N TYR A 95 4.16 7.41 -0.30
CA TYR A 95 3.23 7.23 -1.41
C TYR A 95 2.25 8.40 -1.46
N GLU A 96 2.08 8.98 -2.64
CA GLU A 96 1.23 10.15 -2.92
C GLU A 96 0.82 10.19 -4.40
N ILE A 97 -0.05 11.11 -4.82
CA ILE A 97 -0.23 11.45 -6.23
C ILE A 97 0.59 12.72 -6.53
N SER A 98 1.33 12.70 -7.64
CA SER A 98 2.08 13.85 -8.18
C SER A 98 1.20 14.72 -9.08
#